data_AF-A0A0J7B395-F1
#
_entry.id   AF-A0A0J7B395-F1
#
_cell.length_a   1.000
_cell.length_b   1.000
_cell.length_c   1.000
_cell.angle_alpha   90.00
_cell.angle_beta   90.00
_cell.angle_gamma   90.00
#
_symmetry.space_group_name_H-M   'P 1'
#
loop_
_entity.id
_entity.type
_entity.pdbx_description
1 polymer ?
#
loop_
_entity_poly.entity_id
_entity_poly.type
_entity_poly.pdbx_seq_one_letter_code
_entity_poly.pdbx_strand_id
1 'polypeptide(L)'
;MASTHANLDAASVDRKTRLARLAALKRKQPESDAKESGLKEEEHSEDKSVSITSRYLSGRNYDPETRGPKLGFENAPTEGQVTLEEQAAKIAISTAEAAKEDEEVDKPIDLFKLQPKKPNWDLKRDLDAKLKILNVRTENAIARLVRERIQNAQRNAKQKTKAGDMDGEEIGIEGEALLEGMHAREREEEEERRERAEEDLS
;
A
#
# COMPACT_ATOMS: atom_id res chain seq x y z
N MET A 1 57.56 4.28 -47.75
CA MET A 1 56.74 5.49 -47.97
C MET A 1 55.29 5.21 -48.41
N ALA A 2 54.82 3.96 -48.53
CA ALA A 2 53.47 3.65 -49.04
C ALA A 2 52.37 3.49 -47.96
N SER A 3 52.73 3.32 -46.68
CA SER A 3 51.76 3.03 -45.60
C SER A 3 51.01 4.26 -45.06
N THR A 4 51.57 5.46 -45.23
CA THR A 4 50.96 6.72 -44.77
C THR A 4 49.75 7.11 -45.61
N HIS A 5 49.78 6.81 -46.92
CA HIS A 5 48.67 7.09 -47.84
C HIS A 5 47.42 6.25 -47.52
N ALA A 6 47.60 4.97 -47.19
CA ALA A 6 46.50 4.09 -46.80
C ALA A 6 45.76 4.57 -45.52
N ASN A 7 46.49 5.15 -44.56
CA ASN A 7 45.89 5.71 -43.34
C ASN A 7 45.11 7.01 -43.60
N LEU A 8 45.60 7.86 -44.51
CA LEU A 8 44.91 9.08 -44.91
C LEU A 8 43.63 8.77 -45.71
N ASP A 9 43.70 7.78 -46.60
CA ASP A 9 42.54 7.32 -47.37
C ASP A 9 41.46 6.74 -46.44
N ALA A 10 41.84 5.91 -45.46
CA ALA A 10 40.91 5.42 -44.45
C ALA A 10 40.24 6.55 -43.64
N ALA A 11 41.01 7.54 -43.17
CA ALA A 11 40.48 8.69 -42.44
C ALA A 11 39.52 9.54 -43.29
N SER A 12 39.77 9.64 -44.60
CA SER A 12 38.91 10.36 -45.54
C SER A 12 37.55 9.66 -45.72
N VAL A 13 37.55 8.33 -45.80
CA VAL A 13 36.33 7.51 -45.90
C VAL A 13 35.51 7.65 -44.62
N ASP A 14 36.13 7.59 -43.44
CA ASP A 14 35.45 7.78 -42.15
C ASP A 14 34.82 9.17 -42.01
N ARG A 15 35.47 10.22 -42.50
CA ARG A 15 34.87 11.56 -42.53
C ARG A 15 33.65 11.61 -43.45
N LYS A 16 33.74 10.99 -44.63
CA LYS A 16 32.64 10.96 -45.62
C LYS A 16 31.42 10.20 -45.08
N THR A 17 31.63 9.07 -44.43
CA THR A 17 30.53 8.29 -43.81
C THR A 17 29.88 9.06 -42.66
N ARG A 18 30.67 9.75 -41.83
CA ARG A 18 30.16 10.60 -40.74
C ARG A 18 29.30 11.75 -41.27
N LEU A 19 29.75 12.44 -42.31
CA LEU A 19 28.99 13.54 -42.93
C LEU A 19 27.68 13.04 -43.57
N ALA A 20 27.70 11.89 -44.24
CA ALA A 20 26.49 11.29 -44.80
C ALA A 20 25.45 10.94 -43.72
N ARG A 21 25.89 10.40 -42.57
CA ARG A 21 25.01 10.13 -41.42
C ARG A 21 24.38 11.41 -40.87
N LEU A 22 25.15 12.49 -40.75
CA LEU A 22 24.64 13.79 -40.28
C LEU A 22 23.66 14.42 -41.26
N ALA A 23 23.90 14.31 -42.57
CA ALA A 23 22.97 14.78 -43.60
C ALA A 23 21.65 13.99 -43.57
N ALA A 24 21.71 12.68 -43.38
CA ALA A 24 20.52 11.85 -43.24
C ALA A 24 19.69 12.20 -42.00
N LEU A 25 20.33 12.55 -40.88
CA LEU A 25 19.65 13.05 -39.68
C LEU A 25 18.96 14.41 -39.91
N LYS A 26 19.64 15.34 -40.60
CA LYS A 26 19.07 16.65 -40.93
C LYS A 26 17.81 16.54 -41.80
N ARG A 27 17.82 15.67 -42.82
CA ARG A 27 16.64 15.49 -43.70
C ARG A 27 15.47 14.76 -43.00
N LYS A 28 15.69 14.15 -41.84
CA LYS A 28 14.65 13.42 -41.09
C LYS A 28 14.02 14.25 -39.96
N GLN A 29 14.48 15.47 -39.74
CA GLN A 29 13.75 16.46 -38.93
C GLN A 29 12.65 17.05 -39.84
N PRO A 30 11.35 16.87 -39.51
CA PRO A 30 10.30 17.59 -40.22
C PRO A 30 10.43 19.08 -39.88
N GLU A 31 10.59 19.92 -40.90
CA GLU A 31 10.51 21.37 -40.72
C GLU A 31 9.10 21.70 -40.19
N SER A 32 9.02 22.29 -38.99
CA SER A 32 7.77 22.77 -38.43
C SER A 32 7.31 23.97 -39.26
N ASP A 33 6.24 23.78 -40.03
CA ASP A 33 5.62 24.78 -40.88
C ASP A 33 5.32 26.09 -40.15
N ALA A 34 5.53 27.15 -40.91
CA ALA A 34 5.35 28.54 -40.55
C ALA A 34 3.92 28.84 -40.06
N LYS A 35 3.82 29.63 -39.00
CA LYS A 35 2.57 30.25 -38.54
C LYS A 35 2.17 31.36 -39.50
N GLU A 36 1.16 31.13 -40.33
CA GLU A 36 0.42 32.17 -41.03
C GLU A 36 -0.91 32.41 -40.28
N SER A 37 -1.10 33.65 -39.83
CA SER A 37 -2.22 34.09 -39.00
C SER A 37 -3.48 34.37 -39.83
N GLY A 38 -4.53 33.55 -39.65
CA GLY A 38 -5.87 33.79 -40.18
C GLY A 38 -6.86 34.12 -39.07
N LEU A 39 -7.38 35.34 -39.09
CA LEU A 39 -8.46 35.88 -38.24
C LEU A 39 -9.79 35.16 -38.51
N LYS A 40 -10.54 34.82 -37.46
CA LYS A 40 -12.00 34.64 -37.49
C LYS A 40 -12.63 35.06 -36.16
N GLU A 41 -13.60 35.96 -36.25
CA GLU A 41 -14.54 36.37 -35.20
C GLU A 41 -15.82 35.51 -35.22
N GLU A 42 -16.65 35.76 -34.19
CA GLU A 42 -18.06 35.37 -33.95
C GLU A 42 -18.31 34.17 -33.03
N GLU A 43 -19.28 34.13 -32.09
CA GLU A 43 -20.16 35.03 -31.31
C GLU A 43 -21.02 34.06 -30.41
N HIS A 44 -21.64 34.56 -29.31
CA HIS A 44 -22.64 33.89 -28.43
C HIS A 44 -22.19 32.72 -27.49
N SER A 45 -22.68 32.51 -26.26
CA SER A 45 -23.66 33.16 -25.37
C SER A 45 -23.61 32.48 -23.97
N GLU A 46 -23.66 33.30 -22.92
CA GLU A 46 -24.38 33.14 -21.64
C GLU A 46 -23.90 32.20 -20.50
N ASP A 47 -24.07 32.76 -19.29
CA ASP A 47 -24.03 32.20 -17.93
C ASP A 47 -22.70 31.90 -17.23
N LYS A 48 -22.09 32.99 -16.73
CA LYS A 48 -21.81 33.16 -15.29
C LYS A 48 -21.86 34.66 -15.01
N SER A 49 -22.46 35.09 -13.90
CA SER A 49 -22.56 36.49 -13.49
C SER A 49 -21.18 37.09 -13.24
N VAL A 50 -20.47 37.43 -14.31
CA VAL A 50 -19.27 38.26 -14.29
C VAL A 50 -19.78 39.65 -13.91
N SER A 51 -19.78 39.96 -12.62
CA SER A 51 -20.09 41.28 -12.10
C SER A 51 -19.46 42.31 -13.02
N ILE A 52 -20.23 43.30 -13.47
CA ILE A 52 -19.84 44.33 -14.44
C ILE A 52 -18.43 44.87 -14.13
N THR A 53 -18.07 44.89 -12.84
CA THR A 53 -16.75 45.18 -12.29
C THR A 53 -15.59 44.33 -12.83
N SER A 54 -15.68 43.01 -12.98
CA SER A 54 -14.58 42.18 -13.51
C SER A 54 -14.42 42.29 -15.03
N ARG A 55 -15.44 42.79 -15.74
CA ARG A 55 -15.30 43.15 -17.17
C ARG A 55 -14.48 44.42 -17.38
N TYR A 56 -14.61 45.41 -16.48
CA TYR A 56 -13.95 46.71 -16.61
C TYR A 56 -12.72 46.90 -15.73
N LEU A 57 -12.57 46.13 -14.65
CA LEU A 57 -11.42 46.15 -13.75
C LEU A 57 -10.64 44.84 -13.91
N SER A 58 -9.65 44.85 -14.79
CA SER A 58 -8.70 43.74 -14.87
C SER A 58 -7.88 43.74 -13.57
N GLY A 59 -8.10 42.77 -12.68
CA GLY A 59 -7.32 42.56 -11.46
C GLY A 59 -5.89 42.16 -11.78
N ARG A 60 -5.08 43.10 -12.28
CA ARG A 60 -3.66 42.86 -12.58
C ARG A 60 -2.97 42.51 -11.25
N ASN A 61 -2.44 41.28 -11.16
CA ASN A 61 -1.89 40.68 -9.95
C ASN A 61 -2.87 40.45 -8.78
N TYR A 62 -4.20 40.57 -8.94
CA TYR A 62 -5.16 40.28 -7.88
C TYR A 62 -6.19 39.26 -8.34
N ASP A 63 -6.37 38.21 -7.55
CA ASP A 63 -7.42 37.23 -7.78
C ASP A 63 -8.63 37.51 -6.87
N PRO A 64 -9.81 37.85 -7.45
CA PRO A 64 -11.00 38.18 -6.68
C PRO A 64 -11.58 37.01 -5.87
N GLU A 65 -11.28 35.76 -6.24
CA GLU A 65 -11.80 34.58 -5.52
C GLU A 65 -11.00 34.33 -4.24
N THR A 66 -9.67 34.27 -4.35
CA THR A 66 -8.77 34.10 -3.21
C THR A 66 -8.50 35.38 -2.43
N ARG A 67 -8.98 36.54 -2.94
CA ARG A 67 -8.73 37.89 -2.42
C ARG A 67 -7.24 38.18 -2.17
N GLY A 68 -6.36 37.59 -2.96
CA GLY A 68 -4.92 37.63 -2.76
C GLY A 68 -4.13 38.03 -4.01
N PRO A 69 -2.79 38.21 -3.87
CA PRO A 69 -1.92 38.40 -5.02
C PRO A 69 -1.93 37.15 -5.92
N LYS A 70 -2.23 37.32 -7.20
CA LYS A 70 -2.18 36.24 -8.19
C LYS A 70 -0.74 35.83 -8.42
N LEU A 71 -0.29 34.80 -7.72
CA LEU A 71 1.02 34.19 -7.92
C LEU A 71 0.96 33.33 -9.20
N GLY A 72 2.01 33.37 -10.03
CA GLY A 72 1.97 32.82 -11.40
C GLY A 72 1.72 31.32 -11.54
N PHE A 73 1.70 30.57 -10.43
CA PHE A 73 1.40 29.14 -10.38
C PHE A 73 0.54 28.86 -9.15
N GLU A 74 -0.64 28.27 -9.33
CA GLU A 74 -1.53 27.85 -8.22
C GLU A 74 -1.10 26.50 -7.62
N ASN A 75 -0.49 25.64 -8.44
CA ASN A 75 0.06 24.35 -8.07
C ASN A 75 1.55 24.34 -8.44
N ALA A 76 2.39 23.66 -7.67
CA ALA A 76 3.79 23.53 -8.05
C ALA A 76 3.87 22.85 -9.43
N PRO A 77 4.72 23.32 -10.37
CA PRO A 77 4.83 22.74 -11.71
C PRO A 77 5.18 21.24 -11.74
N THR A 78 5.63 20.72 -10.61
CA THR A 78 6.05 19.33 -10.40
C THR A 78 4.96 18.47 -9.74
N GLU A 79 3.85 19.05 -9.29
CA GLU A 79 2.76 18.32 -8.65
C GLU A 79 2.14 17.30 -9.62
N GLY A 80 2.19 16.02 -9.24
CA GLY A 80 1.65 14.90 -10.02
C GLY A 80 2.61 14.29 -11.05
N GLN A 81 3.82 14.83 -11.22
CA GLN A 81 4.84 14.22 -12.08
C GLN A 81 5.83 13.43 -11.22
N VAL A 82 6.06 12.16 -11.56
CA VAL A 82 7.06 11.35 -10.88
C VAL A 82 8.44 11.92 -11.18
N THR A 83 9.04 12.58 -10.19
CA THR A 83 10.36 13.19 -10.34
C THR A 83 11.46 12.13 -10.31
N LEU A 84 12.59 12.46 -10.93
CA LEU A 84 13.79 11.62 -10.85
C LEU A 84 14.27 11.48 -9.39
N GLU A 85 14.10 12.53 -8.60
CA GLU A 85 14.44 12.55 -7.17
C GLU A 85 13.61 11.54 -6.37
N GLU A 86 12.30 11.47 -6.61
CA GLU A 86 11.43 10.47 -5.97
C GLU A 86 11.79 9.04 -6.39
N GLN A 87 12.14 8.82 -7.67
CA GLN A 87 12.57 7.50 -8.13
C GLN A 87 13.91 7.11 -7.51
N ALA A 88 14.86 8.04 -7.44
CA ALA A 88 16.15 7.83 -6.80
C ALA A 88 15.99 7.50 -5.31
N ALA A 89 15.10 8.19 -4.60
CA ALA A 89 14.79 7.92 -3.20
C ALA A 89 14.18 6.53 -3.00
N LYS A 90 13.23 6.12 -3.86
CA LYS A 90 12.65 4.77 -3.82
C LYS A 90 13.70 3.68 -4.07
N ILE A 91 14.58 3.88 -5.05
CA ILE A 91 15.68 2.95 -5.33
C ILE A 91 16.61 2.87 -4.12
N ALA A 92 17.03 4.00 -3.55
CA ALA A 92 17.90 4.02 -2.38
C ALA A 92 17.31 3.25 -1.19
N ILE A 93 16.02 3.42 -0.90
CA ILE A 93 15.31 2.67 0.15
C ILE A 93 15.34 1.17 -0.16
N SER A 94 14.95 0.77 -1.37
CA SER A 94 14.92 -0.64 -1.76
C SER A 94 16.31 -1.31 -1.69
N THR A 95 17.37 -0.60 -2.08
CA THR A 95 18.75 -1.11 -2.01
C THR A 95 19.23 -1.24 -0.56
N ALA A 96 18.82 -0.34 0.32
CA ALA A 96 19.17 -0.41 1.74
C ALA A 96 18.43 -1.54 2.46
N GLU A 97 17.20 -1.87 2.05
CA GLU A 97 16.45 -3.02 2.56
C GLU A 97 17.08 -4.33 2.10
N ALA A 98 17.37 -4.47 0.80
CA ALA A 98 18.05 -5.64 0.25
C ALA A 98 19.41 -5.90 0.92
N ALA A 99 20.22 -4.85 1.13
CA ALA A 99 21.50 -4.99 1.82
C ALA A 99 21.37 -5.49 3.27
N LYS A 100 20.31 -5.09 3.99
CA LYS A 100 20.04 -5.59 5.35
C LYS A 100 19.62 -7.06 5.35
N GLU A 101 18.80 -7.47 4.39
CA GLU A 101 18.39 -8.87 4.26
C GLU A 101 19.58 -9.77 3.92
N ASP A 102 20.43 -9.34 2.98
CA ASP A 102 21.67 -10.04 2.64
C ASP A 102 22.61 -10.14 3.85
N GLU A 103 22.75 -9.07 4.64
CA GLU A 103 23.53 -9.10 5.89
C GLU A 103 22.97 -10.09 6.93
N GLU A 104 21.65 -10.29 7.02
CA GLU A 104 21.07 -11.29 7.93
C GLU A 104 21.33 -12.73 7.46
N VAL A 105 21.32 -12.97 6.14
CA VAL A 105 21.54 -14.30 5.55
C VAL A 105 23.02 -14.68 5.53
N ASP A 106 23.90 -13.73 5.20
CA ASP A 106 25.34 -13.94 5.08
C ASP A 106 26.09 -13.81 6.42
N LYS A 107 25.38 -13.56 7.53
CA LYS A 107 25.97 -13.63 8.87
C LYS A 107 26.57 -15.03 9.08
N PRO A 108 27.90 -15.17 9.17
CA PRO A 108 28.51 -16.47 9.41
C PRO A 108 28.00 -16.98 10.75
N ILE A 109 27.42 -18.19 10.71
CA ILE A 109 26.85 -18.84 11.90
C ILE A 109 27.95 -18.93 12.96
N ASP A 110 27.81 -18.14 14.02
CA ASP A 110 28.78 -18.10 15.09
C ASP A 110 28.70 -19.39 15.92
N LEU A 111 29.68 -20.27 15.68
CA LEU A 111 29.78 -21.58 16.33
C LEU A 111 29.86 -21.51 17.85
N PHE A 112 30.25 -20.37 18.43
CA PHE A 112 30.28 -20.19 19.88
C PHE A 112 28.90 -19.86 20.47
N LYS A 113 27.97 -19.36 19.65
CA LYS A 113 26.55 -19.17 20.02
C LYS A 113 25.79 -20.49 19.93
N LEU A 114 26.24 -21.43 19.10
CA LEU A 114 25.74 -22.80 19.10
C LEU A 114 26.35 -23.58 20.28
N GLN A 115 25.69 -23.47 21.44
CA GLN A 115 25.99 -24.34 22.57
C GLN A 115 25.82 -25.83 22.19
N PRO A 116 26.67 -26.73 22.72
CA PRO A 116 26.44 -28.16 22.56
C PRO A 116 25.06 -28.53 23.12
N LYS A 117 24.27 -29.26 22.32
CA LYS A 117 22.93 -29.68 22.72
C LYS A 117 23.01 -30.70 23.86
N LYS A 118 21.96 -30.77 24.69
CA LYS A 118 21.85 -31.75 25.78
C LYS A 118 21.79 -33.17 25.20
N PRO A 119 22.39 -34.20 25.85
CA PRO A 119 22.35 -35.58 25.35
C PRO A 119 20.94 -36.11 25.03
N ASN A 120 19.94 -35.75 25.85
CA ASN A 120 18.55 -36.21 25.67
C ASN A 120 17.70 -35.30 24.78
N TRP A 121 18.31 -34.34 24.07
CA TRP A 121 17.54 -33.39 23.26
C TRP A 121 16.77 -34.08 22.12
N ASP A 122 17.36 -35.12 21.54
CA ASP A 122 16.75 -35.88 20.46
C ASP A 122 15.62 -36.80 20.98
N LEU A 123 15.85 -37.46 22.11
CA LEU A 123 14.82 -38.23 22.81
C LEU A 123 13.58 -37.37 23.11
N LYS A 124 13.78 -36.12 23.55
CA LYS A 124 12.69 -35.17 23.78
C LYS A 124 11.97 -34.84 22.48
N ARG A 125 12.71 -34.57 21.40
CA ARG A 125 12.14 -34.24 20.08
C ARG A 125 11.28 -35.38 19.53
N ASP A 126 11.77 -36.61 19.62
CA ASP A 126 11.06 -37.81 19.15
C ASP A 126 9.83 -38.13 20.02
N LEU A 127 9.93 -37.93 21.33
CA LEU A 127 8.82 -38.04 22.26
C LEU A 127 7.75 -36.98 21.97
N ASP A 128 8.16 -35.73 21.79
CA ASP A 128 7.27 -34.62 21.45
C ASP A 128 6.53 -34.92 20.13
N ALA A 129 7.23 -35.43 19.10
CA ALA A 129 6.63 -35.81 17.83
C ALA A 129 5.55 -36.89 17.99
N LYS A 130 5.78 -37.91 18.83
CA LYS A 130 4.78 -38.95 19.13
C LYS A 130 3.61 -38.43 19.95
N LEU A 131 3.86 -37.48 20.85
CA LEU A 131 2.83 -36.88 21.70
C LEU A 131 1.97 -35.85 20.97
N LYS A 132 2.38 -35.26 19.85
CA LYS A 132 1.61 -34.24 19.10
C LYS A 132 0.11 -34.58 18.96
N ILE A 133 -0.20 -35.78 18.47
CA ILE A 133 -1.59 -36.19 18.23
C ILE A 133 -2.32 -36.44 19.57
N LEU A 134 -1.62 -36.98 20.57
CA LEU A 134 -2.18 -37.21 21.89
C LEU A 134 -2.49 -35.88 22.59
N ASN A 135 -1.59 -34.91 22.52
CA ASN A 135 -1.73 -33.57 23.11
C ASN A 135 -2.98 -32.86 22.60
N VAL A 136 -3.23 -32.88 21.28
CA VAL A 136 -4.45 -32.33 20.69
C VAL A 136 -5.71 -33.02 21.24
N ARG A 137 -5.69 -34.35 21.40
CA ARG A 137 -6.83 -35.08 21.97
C ARG A 137 -7.02 -34.79 23.45
N THR A 138 -5.94 -34.67 24.22
CA THR A 138 -6.01 -34.33 25.64
C THR A 138 -6.48 -32.89 25.84
N GLU A 139 -6.04 -31.94 25.04
CA GLU A 139 -6.51 -30.55 25.07
C GLU A 139 -8.01 -30.47 24.74
N ASN A 140 -8.45 -31.20 23.71
CA ASN A 140 -9.87 -31.31 23.38
C ASN A 140 -10.69 -31.97 24.51
N ALA A 141 -10.16 -33.00 25.17
CA ALA A 141 -10.81 -33.64 26.31
C ALA A 141 -10.89 -32.70 27.51
N ILE A 142 -9.82 -31.94 27.80
CA ILE A 142 -9.80 -30.91 28.84
C ILE A 142 -10.85 -29.84 28.52
N ALA A 143 -10.92 -29.36 27.29
CA ALA A 143 -11.92 -28.38 26.86
C ALA A 143 -13.36 -28.89 27.05
N ARG A 144 -13.62 -30.17 26.74
CA ARG A 144 -14.94 -30.80 26.99
C ARG A 144 -15.26 -30.86 28.48
N LEU A 145 -14.31 -31.31 29.30
CA LEU A 145 -14.49 -31.38 30.77
C LEU A 145 -14.73 -30.00 31.37
N VAL A 146 -14.00 -28.98 30.91
CA VAL A 146 -14.21 -27.59 31.36
C VAL A 146 -15.59 -27.11 30.96
N ARG A 147 -16.03 -27.36 29.72
CA ARG A 147 -17.39 -27.01 29.27
C ARG A 147 -18.47 -27.68 30.11
N GLU A 148 -18.35 -28.98 30.38
CA GLU A 148 -19.29 -29.71 31.23
C GLU A 148 -19.32 -29.16 32.66
N ARG A 149 -18.15 -28.84 33.24
CA ARG A 149 -18.06 -28.24 34.57
C ARG A 149 -18.75 -26.88 34.63
N ILE A 150 -18.53 -26.01 33.63
CA ILE A 150 -19.19 -24.70 33.56
C ILE A 150 -20.70 -24.85 33.39
N GLN A 151 -21.16 -25.73 32.49
CA GLN A 151 -22.59 -25.98 32.30
C GLN A 151 -23.26 -26.54 33.55
N ASN A 152 -22.61 -27.46 34.26
CA ASN A 152 -23.11 -27.99 35.52
C ASN A 152 -23.15 -26.92 36.62
N ALA A 153 -22.11 -26.08 36.72
CA ALA A 153 -22.11 -24.95 37.65
C ALA A 153 -23.24 -23.96 37.34
N GLN A 154 -23.47 -23.62 36.06
CA GLN A 154 -24.58 -22.77 35.63
C GLN A 154 -25.95 -23.41 35.89
N ARG A 155 -26.11 -24.72 35.63
CA ARG A 155 -27.36 -25.45 35.94
C ARG A 155 -27.65 -25.46 37.43
N ASN A 156 -26.63 -25.70 38.26
CA ASN A 156 -26.76 -25.67 39.71
C ASN A 156 -27.09 -24.26 40.21
N ALA A 157 -26.47 -23.21 39.66
CA ALA A 157 -26.83 -21.83 39.95
C ALA A 157 -28.30 -21.53 39.55
N LYS A 158 -28.72 -21.92 38.34
CA LYS A 158 -30.11 -21.76 37.87
C LYS A 158 -31.12 -22.58 38.67
N GLN A 159 -30.73 -23.75 39.19
CA GLN A 159 -31.58 -24.54 40.08
C GLN A 159 -31.68 -23.90 41.47
N LYS A 160 -30.59 -23.36 42.01
CA LYS A 160 -30.62 -22.59 43.27
C LYS A 160 -31.50 -21.33 43.14
N THR A 161 -31.41 -20.59 42.04
CA THR A 161 -32.27 -19.42 41.81
C THR A 161 -33.74 -19.80 41.61
N LYS A 162 -34.05 -20.96 41.01
CA LYS A 162 -35.42 -21.48 40.90
C LYS A 162 -35.98 -22.10 42.19
N ALA A 163 -35.13 -22.56 43.10
CA ALA A 163 -35.52 -23.13 44.38
C ALA A 163 -35.87 -22.08 45.45
N GLY A 164 -35.82 -20.80 45.12
CA GLY A 164 -36.35 -19.73 45.98
C GLY A 164 -35.50 -19.48 47.21
N ASP A 165 -34.19 -19.29 47.02
CA ASP A 165 -33.35 -18.66 48.04
C ASP A 165 -32.79 -17.36 47.46
N MET A 166 -33.44 -16.26 47.86
CA MET A 166 -32.95 -14.91 47.66
C MET A 166 -31.86 -14.68 48.70
N ASP A 167 -30.63 -15.06 48.37
CA ASP A 167 -29.49 -14.41 49.02
C ASP A 167 -28.40 -14.15 47.98
N GLY A 168 -28.06 -12.86 47.89
CA GLY A 168 -27.30 -12.29 46.80
C GLY A 168 -25.83 -12.66 46.85
N GLU A 169 -25.27 -12.94 45.68
CA GLU A 169 -23.96 -12.39 45.36
C GLU A 169 -23.82 -12.16 43.86
N GLU A 170 -23.52 -10.91 43.56
CA GLU A 170 -23.52 -10.20 42.30
C GLU A 170 -22.30 -10.58 41.44
N ILE A 171 -22.22 -11.83 40.97
CA ILE A 171 -21.04 -12.33 40.23
C ILE A 171 -21.39 -12.84 38.80
N GLY A 172 -22.67 -12.80 38.39
CA GLY A 172 -23.11 -13.50 37.17
C GLY A 172 -23.40 -12.68 35.92
N ILE A 173 -23.51 -11.35 36.01
CA ILE A 173 -24.15 -10.53 34.96
C ILE A 173 -23.24 -10.28 33.76
N GLU A 174 -21.91 -10.24 33.94
CA GLU A 174 -20.97 -9.88 32.86
C GLU A 174 -20.84 -10.95 31.75
N GLY A 175 -21.03 -12.23 32.06
CA GLY A 175 -20.88 -13.30 31.06
C GLY A 175 -22.05 -13.40 30.08
N GLU A 176 -23.28 -13.13 30.55
CA GLU A 176 -24.49 -13.14 29.72
C GLU A 176 -24.54 -11.89 28.82
N ALA A 177 -24.15 -10.72 29.35
CA ALA A 177 -24.02 -9.49 28.58
C ALA A 177 -22.96 -9.59 27.46
N LEU A 178 -21.84 -10.29 27.71
CA LEU A 178 -20.80 -10.51 26.68
C LEU A 178 -21.28 -11.43 25.55
N LEU A 179 -22.03 -12.49 25.89
CA LEU A 179 -22.61 -13.43 24.91
C LEU A 179 -23.71 -12.77 24.08
N GLU A 180 -24.55 -11.95 24.71
CA GLU A 180 -25.57 -11.16 24.01
C GLU A 180 -24.93 -10.12 23.08
N GLY A 181 -23.86 -9.45 23.52
CA GLY A 181 -23.07 -8.54 22.69
C GLY A 181 -22.39 -9.23 21.50
N MET A 182 -21.94 -10.48 21.65
CA MET A 182 -21.33 -11.25 20.56
C MET A 182 -22.36 -11.67 19.51
N HIS A 183 -23.54 -12.12 19.94
CA HIS A 183 -24.64 -12.47 19.02
C HIS A 183 -25.24 -11.24 18.31
N ALA A 184 -25.23 -10.07 18.95
CA ALA A 184 -25.62 -8.82 18.31
C ALA A 184 -24.64 -8.43 17.18
N ARG A 185 -23.34 -8.50 17.45
CA ARG A 185 -22.29 -8.20 16.46
C ARG A 185 -22.31 -9.18 15.28
N GLU A 186 -22.53 -10.48 15.54
CA GLU A 186 -22.64 -11.50 14.49
C GLU A 186 -23.82 -11.23 13.54
N ARG A 187 -24.94 -10.73 14.06
CA ARG A 187 -26.12 -10.36 13.26
C ARG A 187 -25.86 -9.12 12.41
N GLU A 188 -25.22 -8.10 12.98
CA GLU A 188 -24.84 -6.88 12.24
C GLU A 188 -23.86 -7.19 11.09
N GLU A 189 -22.85 -8.06 11.33
CA GLU A 189 -21.89 -8.46 10.29
C GLU A 189 -22.53 -9.27 9.15
N GLU A 190 -23.57 -10.06 9.43
CA GLU A 190 -24.34 -10.77 8.39
C GLU A 190 -25.21 -9.81 7.56
N GLU A 191 -25.83 -8.83 8.21
CA GLU A 191 -26.64 -7.79 7.55
C GLU A 191 -25.76 -6.91 6.66
N GLU A 192 -24.60 -6.43 7.14
CA GLU A 192 -23.64 -5.67 6.32
C GLU A 192 -23.14 -6.47 5.11
N ARG A 193 -22.90 -7.78 5.29
CA ARG A 193 -22.45 -8.64 4.19
C ARG A 193 -23.54 -8.81 3.13
N ARG A 194 -24.80 -8.81 3.55
CA ARG A 194 -25.95 -8.86 2.65
C ARG A 194 -26.14 -7.54 1.93
N GLU A 195 -26.02 -6.40 2.62
CA GLU A 195 -26.12 -5.07 2.02
C GLU A 195 -25.02 -4.83 0.97
N ARG A 196 -23.76 -5.18 1.25
CA ARG A 196 -22.69 -5.10 0.24
C ARG A 196 -22.95 -5.97 -0.99
N ALA A 197 -23.53 -7.16 -0.80
CA ALA A 197 -23.89 -8.03 -1.91
C ALA A 197 -25.07 -7.50 -2.74
N GLU A 198 -25.97 -6.72 -2.15
CA GLU A 198 -27.07 -6.04 -2.85
C GLU A 198 -26.59 -4.78 -3.58
N GLU A 199 -25.61 -4.03 -3.04
CA GLU A 199 -24.96 -2.89 -3.70
C GLU A 199 -24.13 -3.30 -4.93
N ASP A 200 -23.39 -4.42 -4.87
CA ASP A 200 -22.61 -4.93 -6.01
C ASP A 200 -23.47 -5.47 -7.17
N LEU A 201 -24.77 -5.70 -6.93
CA LEU A 201 -25.74 -6.22 -7.90
C LEU A 201 -26.61 -5.13 -8.56
N SER A 202 -26.52 -3.89 -8.08
CA SER A 202 -27.23 -2.70 -8.58
C SER A 202 -26.37 -1.87 -9.53
#